data_AF-A0AA43TND1-F1
#
_entry.id   AF-A0AA43TND1-F1
#
_cell.length_a   1.000
_cell.length_b   1.000
_cell.length_c   1.000
_cell.angle_alpha   90.00
_cell.angle_beta   90.00
_cell.angle_gamma   90.00
#
_symmetry.space_group_name_H-M   'P 1'
#
loop_
_entity.id
_entity.type
_entity.pdbx_description
1 polymer ?
#
loop_
_entity_poly.entity_id
_entity_poly.type
_entity_poly.pdbx_seq_one_letter_code
_entity_poly.pdbx_strand_id
1 'polypeptide(L)'
;MKGDFSKMTFAPDKNFLRVLMQQGRVQLDADENEQVAILLHYMQTLAADLIGPYAGPEGNNLGFKINVTADKTNLSIGKGRYYVDGVLCENHHDDATYFKQPDYPLDAKTDALSPGVHLVYLDVWERHISYLEDDDIREKALNGLDTSTRSKVIWQVKTKELTNGQTWLDGVSALKEERVLSEVCLRAGVHPVEAKSDACCQHPDASYRGAENQLYRIEIHNPGNSDHTPTFKWSRDNGAVAFPVTAITADAVAKTMTVELENLGRDAKSTLSVNDWVELVDDDCVLRQTNNLLCQVYSIDNMTRTVVLTGISPVIYHPDKHPLIRRWDQKGADVNADGVAIKSPGWLPIEAGIEIEFKLGETPLRTGDYWLIPARTSTGQVEWPSQRDNDGNIVPAFMRPIGVEHRYAPLAIIMVSASGNVDLSTGVPDFRCSFKPLAYGCQYSYYGRLGQGIGTGLLCPEEE
;
A
#
# COMPACT_ATOMS: atom_id res chain seq x y z
N MET A 1 5.48 -1.15 1.16
CA MET A 1 6.60 -0.50 1.87
C MET A 1 7.80 -0.40 0.95
N LYS A 2 8.44 0.76 0.82
CA LYS A 2 9.58 1.00 -0.11
C LYS A 2 10.79 1.43 0.70
N GLY A 3 11.67 0.48 1.02
CA GLY A 3 12.83 0.70 1.88
C GLY A 3 13.89 -0.39 1.67
N ASP A 4 15.11 -0.08 2.07
CA ASP A 4 16.26 -0.98 1.94
C ASP A 4 16.18 -2.06 3.04
N PHE A 5 15.56 -3.18 2.69
CA PHE A 5 15.31 -4.30 3.59
C PHE A 5 16.00 -5.56 3.06
N SER A 6 16.51 -6.42 3.93
CA SER A 6 17.16 -7.66 3.51
C SER A 6 16.17 -8.66 2.89
N LYS A 7 14.97 -8.74 3.47
CA LYS A 7 13.80 -9.54 3.06
C LYS A 7 12.61 -9.30 4.00
N MET A 8 11.42 -9.71 3.56
CA MET A 8 10.21 -9.80 4.40
C MET A 8 9.81 -11.26 4.52
N THR A 9 9.78 -11.81 5.73
CA THR A 9 9.64 -13.25 5.98
C THR A 9 8.34 -13.67 6.64
N PHE A 10 7.54 -12.71 7.12
CA PHE A 10 6.27 -13.00 7.77
C PHE A 10 5.33 -13.81 6.86
N ALA A 11 4.89 -14.95 7.37
CA ALA A 11 4.04 -15.90 6.65
C ALA A 11 2.98 -16.45 7.63
N PRO A 12 1.72 -15.98 7.55
CA PRO A 12 0.68 -16.33 8.54
C PRO A 12 0.35 -17.83 8.56
N ASP A 13 0.51 -18.53 7.44
CA ASP A 13 0.28 -19.97 7.29
C ASP A 13 1.26 -20.85 8.10
N LYS A 14 2.43 -20.31 8.47
CA LYS A 14 3.41 -21.02 9.31
C LYS A 14 3.06 -21.01 10.79
N ASN A 15 2.09 -20.18 11.22
CA ASN A 15 1.63 -20.09 12.61
C ASN A 15 2.76 -19.84 13.63
N PHE A 16 3.78 -19.07 13.26
CA PHE A 16 4.83 -18.69 14.20
C PHE A 16 4.28 -17.68 15.22
N LEU A 17 4.56 -17.92 16.51
CA LEU A 17 4.11 -17.04 17.60
C LEU A 17 5.09 -15.89 17.88
N ARG A 18 6.40 -16.10 17.67
CA ARG A 18 7.47 -15.12 17.93
C ARG A 18 8.79 -15.55 17.31
N VAL A 19 9.70 -14.60 17.17
CA VAL A 19 11.11 -14.78 16.80
C VAL A 19 11.96 -14.93 18.07
N LEU A 20 12.94 -15.83 18.05
CA LEU A 20 13.84 -16.09 19.19
C LEU A 20 15.30 -15.82 18.79
N MET A 21 15.84 -14.71 19.30
CA MET A 21 17.25 -14.37 19.16
C MET A 21 18.13 -15.43 19.82
N GLN A 22 19.15 -15.90 19.11
CA GLN A 22 20.09 -16.92 19.62
C GLN A 22 21.41 -16.28 20.03
N GLN A 23 21.95 -16.72 21.18
CA GLN A 23 23.19 -16.20 21.72
C GLN A 23 24.35 -16.36 20.72
N GLY A 24 25.08 -15.27 20.47
CA GLY A 24 26.26 -15.24 19.63
C GLY A 24 26.00 -15.29 18.12
N ARG A 25 24.74 -15.11 17.67
CA ARG A 25 24.39 -15.04 16.25
C ARG A 25 24.20 -13.61 15.78
N VAL A 26 24.40 -13.40 14.48
CA VAL A 26 24.19 -12.10 13.80
C VAL A 26 22.70 -11.79 13.77
N GLN A 27 22.35 -10.54 14.04
CA GLN A 27 20.98 -10.03 13.94
C GLN A 27 20.73 -9.44 12.55
N LEU A 28 19.53 -9.65 12.03
CA LEU A 28 19.08 -9.08 10.75
C LEU A 28 17.81 -8.25 10.97
N ASP A 29 17.65 -7.21 10.17
CA ASP A 29 16.43 -6.38 10.12
C ASP A 29 15.18 -7.23 9.87
N ALA A 30 15.30 -8.28 9.06
CA ALA A 30 14.22 -9.20 8.74
C ALA A 30 13.61 -9.88 9.98
N ASP A 31 14.43 -10.22 10.98
CA ASP A 31 13.97 -10.91 12.19
C ASP A 31 13.13 -9.98 13.09
N GLU A 32 13.53 -8.72 13.21
CA GLU A 32 12.77 -7.71 13.95
C GLU A 32 11.48 -7.34 13.23
N ASN A 33 11.54 -7.14 11.91
CA ASN A 33 10.38 -6.88 11.08
C ASN A 33 9.37 -8.03 11.15
N GLU A 34 9.82 -9.29 11.10
CA GLU A 34 8.96 -10.47 11.25
C GLU A 34 8.31 -10.54 12.64
N GLN A 35 9.06 -10.27 13.71
CA GLN A 35 8.50 -10.26 15.06
C GLN A 35 7.37 -9.23 15.22
N VAL A 36 7.54 -8.03 14.67
CA VAL A 36 6.50 -6.98 14.72
C VAL A 36 5.29 -7.39 13.88
N ALA A 37 5.50 -7.91 12.68
CA ALA A 37 4.42 -8.38 11.81
C ALA A 37 3.60 -9.50 12.47
N ILE A 38 4.25 -10.47 13.12
CA ILE A 38 3.58 -11.53 13.89
C ILE A 38 2.71 -10.92 15.00
N LEU A 39 3.28 -10.01 15.80
CA LEU A 39 2.56 -9.36 16.90
C LEU A 39 1.32 -8.60 16.39
N LEU A 40 1.49 -7.80 15.33
CA LEU A 40 0.41 -7.05 14.72
C LEU A 40 -0.69 -7.96 14.18
N HIS A 41 -0.32 -9.04 13.49
CA HIS A 41 -1.27 -10.03 12.99
C HIS A 41 -2.14 -10.61 14.12
N TYR A 42 -1.54 -11.08 15.21
CA TYR A 42 -2.31 -11.61 16.35
C TYR A 42 -3.14 -10.53 17.05
N MET A 43 -2.61 -9.32 17.23
CA MET A 43 -3.33 -8.22 17.89
C MET A 43 -4.54 -7.76 17.08
N GLN A 44 -4.38 -7.57 15.77
CA GLN A 44 -5.45 -7.15 14.87
C GLN A 44 -6.48 -8.27 14.69
N THR A 45 -6.04 -9.53 14.56
CA THR A 45 -6.96 -10.68 14.49
C THR A 45 -7.79 -10.80 15.76
N LEU A 46 -7.17 -10.72 16.94
CA LEU A 46 -7.88 -10.72 18.22
C LEU A 46 -8.90 -9.57 18.30
N ALA A 47 -8.51 -8.36 17.87
CA ALA A 47 -9.41 -7.22 17.87
C ALA A 47 -10.60 -7.45 16.92
N ALA A 48 -10.36 -7.97 15.71
CA ALA A 48 -11.40 -8.29 14.75
C ALA A 48 -12.36 -9.39 15.27
N ASP A 49 -11.83 -10.44 15.91
CA ASP A 49 -12.63 -11.53 16.45
C ASP A 49 -13.52 -11.09 17.63
N LEU A 50 -13.04 -10.15 18.46
CA LEU A 50 -13.78 -9.64 19.61
C LEU A 50 -14.79 -8.53 19.25
N ILE A 51 -14.41 -7.64 18.34
CA ILE A 51 -15.17 -6.42 18.00
C ILE A 51 -16.09 -6.64 16.80
N GLY A 52 -15.74 -7.58 15.91
CA GLY A 52 -16.35 -7.77 14.60
C GLY A 52 -15.60 -7.03 13.48
N PRO A 53 -16.17 -7.00 12.26
CA PRO A 53 -15.51 -6.42 11.08
C PRO A 53 -15.25 -4.92 11.22
N TYR A 54 -16.10 -4.20 11.96
CA TYR A 54 -15.87 -2.81 12.32
C TYR A 54 -16.73 -2.40 13.50
N ALA A 55 -16.20 -1.62 14.44
CA ALA A 55 -16.96 -0.91 15.48
C ALA A 55 -16.05 0.06 16.27
N GLY A 56 -16.65 0.98 17.02
CA GLY A 56 -15.92 1.86 17.95
C GLY A 56 -16.35 1.71 19.41
N PRO A 57 -15.57 2.23 20.36
CA PRO A 57 -15.94 2.21 21.78
C PRO A 57 -17.17 3.08 22.01
N GLU A 58 -18.21 2.54 22.64
CA GLU A 58 -19.43 3.28 22.94
C GLU A 58 -19.17 4.53 23.80
N GLY A 59 -19.99 5.56 23.63
CA GLY A 59 -19.92 6.82 24.37
C GLY A 59 -19.09 7.87 23.63
N ASN A 60 -18.39 8.72 24.38
CA ASN A 60 -17.72 9.91 23.84
C ASN A 60 -16.54 9.61 22.90
N ASN A 61 -16.05 8.37 22.90
CA ASN A 61 -14.93 7.96 22.06
C ASN A 61 -15.38 7.31 20.74
N LEU A 62 -16.69 7.15 20.49
CA LEU A 62 -17.19 6.59 19.24
C LEU A 62 -17.02 7.59 18.09
N GLY A 63 -15.92 7.44 17.34
CA GLY A 63 -15.53 8.38 16.28
C GLY A 63 -16.23 8.18 14.95
N PHE A 64 -15.90 9.05 13.99
CA PHE A 64 -16.31 8.96 12.58
C PHE A 64 -17.81 9.11 12.32
N LYS A 65 -18.55 9.75 13.25
CA LYS A 65 -19.97 10.07 13.02
C LYS A 65 -20.09 11.02 11.84
N ILE A 66 -20.92 10.66 10.86
CA ILE A 66 -21.25 11.55 9.75
C ILE A 66 -22.47 12.39 10.13
N ASN A 67 -22.32 13.72 10.07
CA ASN A 67 -23.45 14.64 10.13
C ASN A 67 -23.38 15.62 8.97
N VAL A 68 -24.52 16.16 8.57
CA VAL A 68 -24.60 17.23 7.58
C VAL A 68 -24.31 18.56 8.26
N THR A 69 -23.50 19.39 7.61
CA THR A 69 -23.17 20.75 8.07
C THR A 69 -24.40 21.68 7.98
N ALA A 70 -24.39 22.79 8.73
CA ALA A 70 -25.57 23.66 8.84
C ALA A 70 -26.01 24.29 7.49
N ASP A 71 -25.07 24.50 6.57
CA ASP A 71 -25.34 25.02 5.22
C ASP A 71 -25.78 23.93 4.23
N LYS A 72 -25.80 22.66 4.65
CA LYS A 72 -26.11 21.47 3.85
C LYS A 72 -25.20 21.24 2.65
N THR A 73 -23.99 21.77 2.63
CA THR A 73 -23.08 21.59 1.48
C THR A 73 -21.97 20.58 1.74
N ASN A 74 -21.74 20.20 3.00
CA ASN A 74 -20.62 19.38 3.43
C ASN A 74 -21.02 18.41 4.56
N LEU A 75 -20.14 17.47 4.87
CA LEU A 75 -20.28 16.46 5.91
C LEU A 75 -19.22 16.66 6.99
N SER A 76 -19.63 16.77 8.25
CA SER A 76 -18.72 16.72 9.40
C SER A 76 -18.37 15.27 9.75
N ILE A 77 -17.12 15.02 10.12
CA ILE A 77 -16.61 13.71 10.54
C ILE A 77 -16.29 13.78 12.04
N GLY A 78 -17.01 13.02 12.86
CA GLY A 78 -16.85 13.04 14.31
C GLY A 78 -15.46 12.59 14.77
N LYS A 79 -14.91 13.28 15.78
CA LYS A 79 -13.70 12.88 16.50
C LYS A 79 -13.91 11.58 17.27
N GLY A 80 -12.87 10.77 17.41
CA GLY A 80 -12.87 9.58 18.25
C GLY A 80 -12.15 8.40 17.59
N ARG A 81 -12.50 7.20 18.04
CA ARG A 81 -11.88 5.94 17.66
C ARG A 81 -12.85 5.05 16.89
N TYR A 82 -12.32 4.30 15.96
CA TYR A 82 -13.04 3.26 15.25
C TYR A 82 -12.08 2.15 14.82
N TYR A 83 -12.53 0.91 14.86
CA TYR A 83 -11.75 -0.24 14.41
C TYR A 83 -12.32 -0.75 13.10
N VAL A 84 -11.45 -1.10 12.15
CA VAL A 84 -11.83 -1.76 10.88
C VAL A 84 -10.92 -2.97 10.67
N ASP A 85 -11.49 -4.17 10.66
CA ASP A 85 -10.80 -5.48 10.70
C ASP A 85 -9.64 -5.50 11.71
N GLY A 86 -9.90 -5.00 12.93
CA GLY A 86 -8.93 -4.93 14.02
C GLY A 86 -7.90 -3.80 13.94
N VAL A 87 -7.86 -3.01 12.86
CA VAL A 87 -7.00 -1.83 12.73
C VAL A 87 -7.65 -0.63 13.43
N LEU A 88 -6.95 -0.05 14.42
CA LEU A 88 -7.39 1.15 15.12
C LEU A 88 -7.20 2.40 14.24
N CYS A 89 -8.29 3.13 14.03
CA CYS A 89 -8.32 4.46 13.43
C CYS A 89 -8.65 5.50 14.49
N GLU A 90 -7.87 6.58 14.53
CA GLU A 90 -8.09 7.70 15.44
C GLU A 90 -8.24 9.00 14.65
N ASN A 91 -9.42 9.62 14.76
CA ASN A 91 -9.61 11.00 14.35
C ASN A 91 -9.44 11.90 15.58
N HIS A 92 -8.41 12.73 15.59
CA HIS A 92 -8.13 13.70 16.66
C HIS A 92 -8.72 15.10 16.41
N HIS A 93 -9.26 15.34 15.21
CA HIS A 93 -9.71 16.66 14.76
C HIS A 93 -11.20 16.87 15.08
N ASP A 94 -11.50 17.97 15.75
CA ASP A 94 -12.88 18.38 16.07
C ASP A 94 -13.58 19.08 14.87
N ASP A 95 -12.81 19.54 13.88
CA ASP A 95 -13.29 20.29 12.70
C ASP A 95 -13.16 19.50 11.38
N ALA A 96 -12.89 18.19 11.43
CA ALA A 96 -12.76 17.38 10.23
C ALA A 96 -14.08 17.35 9.44
N THR A 97 -13.98 17.60 8.13
CA THR A 97 -15.09 17.49 7.20
C THR A 97 -14.67 16.67 5.98
N TYR A 98 -15.64 16.19 5.20
CA TYR A 98 -15.35 15.43 3.99
C TYR A 98 -14.38 16.15 3.04
N PHE A 99 -14.61 17.45 2.80
CA PHE A 99 -13.73 18.28 1.96
C PHE A 99 -12.46 18.79 2.66
N LYS A 100 -12.33 18.60 3.97
CA LYS A 100 -11.19 19.05 4.78
C LYS A 100 -10.93 18.04 5.91
N GLN A 101 -10.37 16.91 5.56
CA GLN A 101 -9.93 15.86 6.47
C GLN A 101 -8.42 15.62 6.28
N PRO A 102 -7.70 15.17 7.33
CA PRO A 102 -6.28 14.88 7.20
C PRO A 102 -6.03 13.76 6.19
N ASP A 103 -4.85 13.77 5.59
CA ASP A 103 -4.37 12.71 4.69
C ASP A 103 -5.33 12.38 3.51
N TYR A 104 -6.28 13.25 3.15
CA TYR A 104 -7.15 13.10 1.96
C TYR A 104 -6.92 14.24 0.96
N PRO A 105 -6.12 14.01 -0.08
CA PRO A 105 -5.82 15.03 -1.08
C PRO A 105 -7.01 15.21 -2.04
N LEU A 106 -8.00 16.02 -1.64
CA LEU A 106 -9.26 16.23 -2.36
C LEU A 106 -9.06 16.67 -3.82
N ASP A 107 -9.85 16.09 -4.72
CA ASP A 107 -9.96 16.41 -6.13
C ASP A 107 -11.40 16.86 -6.35
N ALA A 108 -11.54 18.13 -6.71
CA ALA A 108 -12.84 18.78 -6.80
C ALA A 108 -13.77 18.16 -7.85
N LYS A 109 -13.25 17.34 -8.79
CA LYS A 109 -14.02 16.70 -9.85
C LYS A 109 -14.41 15.27 -9.46
N THR A 110 -13.47 14.45 -9.00
CA THR A 110 -13.73 13.04 -8.70
C THR A 110 -14.35 12.81 -7.33
N ASP A 111 -14.12 13.71 -6.38
CA ASP A 111 -14.73 13.62 -5.03
C ASP A 111 -15.93 14.54 -4.86
N ALA A 112 -16.40 15.18 -5.94
CA ALA A 112 -17.60 16.00 -5.90
C ALA A 112 -18.79 15.17 -5.40
N LEU A 113 -19.56 15.73 -4.48
CA LEU A 113 -20.85 15.16 -4.08
C LEU A 113 -21.87 15.45 -5.20
N SER A 114 -21.95 14.55 -6.18
CA SER A 114 -22.89 14.66 -7.30
C SER A 114 -24.34 14.47 -6.82
N PRO A 115 -25.35 15.01 -7.53
CA PRO A 115 -26.75 14.73 -7.20
C PRO A 115 -27.06 13.23 -7.27
N GLY A 116 -27.58 12.65 -6.19
CA GLY A 116 -27.82 11.22 -6.10
C GLY A 116 -27.67 10.66 -4.69
N VAL A 117 -27.82 9.35 -4.56
CA VAL A 117 -27.66 8.63 -3.29
C VAL A 117 -26.22 8.12 -3.19
N HIS A 118 -25.56 8.37 -2.07
CA HIS A 118 -24.18 7.96 -1.85
C HIS A 118 -24.04 7.13 -0.59
N LEU A 119 -23.23 6.06 -0.67
CA LEU A 119 -22.69 5.38 0.50
C LEU A 119 -21.43 6.13 0.96
N VAL A 120 -21.44 6.59 2.21
CA VAL A 120 -20.26 7.13 2.88
C VAL A 120 -19.56 6.00 3.61
N TYR A 121 -18.25 5.84 3.39
CA TYR A 121 -17.46 4.76 3.97
C TYR A 121 -16.08 5.25 4.42
N LEU A 122 -15.50 4.51 5.37
CA LEU A 122 -14.14 4.69 5.84
C LEU A 122 -13.23 3.74 5.08
N ASP A 123 -12.16 4.24 4.47
CA ASP A 123 -11.08 3.50 3.82
C ASP A 123 -9.83 3.56 4.71
N VAL A 124 -9.27 2.40 5.06
CA VAL A 124 -8.18 2.26 6.03
C VAL A 124 -7.08 1.37 5.48
N TRP A 125 -5.84 1.86 5.50
CA TRP A 125 -4.69 1.08 5.07
C TRP A 125 -3.40 1.52 5.78
N GLU A 126 -2.34 0.76 5.50
CA GLU A 126 -1.01 1.00 6.02
C GLU A 126 -0.15 1.76 5.00
N ARG A 127 0.38 2.93 5.39
CA ARG A 127 1.32 3.73 4.59
C ARG A 127 2.72 3.66 5.18
N HIS A 128 3.71 3.41 4.34
CA HIS A 128 5.12 3.52 4.69
C HIS A 128 5.56 4.99 4.70
N ILE A 129 6.29 5.39 5.73
CA ILE A 129 6.80 6.75 5.96
C ILE A 129 8.29 6.65 6.22
N SER A 130 9.08 7.42 5.49
CA SER A 130 10.53 7.55 5.68
C SER A 130 10.87 8.96 6.14
N TYR A 131 12.16 9.24 6.32
CA TYR A 131 12.60 10.61 6.59
C TYR A 131 12.23 11.61 5.50
N LEU A 132 11.94 11.13 4.28
CA LEU A 132 11.60 11.98 3.14
C LEU A 132 10.28 12.70 3.37
N GLU A 133 9.37 12.06 4.11
CA GLU A 133 8.06 12.59 4.47
C GLU A 133 8.02 13.15 5.91
N ASP A 134 8.89 12.67 6.81
CA ASP A 134 8.97 13.13 8.20
C ASP A 134 10.43 13.17 8.70
N ASP A 135 11.04 14.35 8.66
CA ASP A 135 12.46 14.55 9.01
C ASP A 135 12.76 14.24 10.49
N ASP A 136 11.77 14.24 11.38
CA ASP A 136 11.97 13.89 12.79
C ASP A 136 12.25 12.40 13.01
N ILE A 137 12.11 11.56 11.97
CA ILE A 137 12.57 10.16 11.98
C ILE A 137 14.09 10.07 12.00
N ARG A 138 14.83 11.04 11.44
CA ARG A 138 16.30 11.01 11.39
C ARG A 138 16.91 11.23 12.76
N GLU A 139 17.98 10.49 13.05
CA GLU A 139 18.80 10.75 14.24
C GLU A 139 19.77 11.91 13.95
N LYS A 140 19.44 13.08 14.52
CA LYS A 140 20.21 14.33 14.34
C LYS A 140 21.65 14.19 14.85
N ALA A 141 21.89 13.36 15.88
CA ALA A 141 23.23 13.11 16.39
C ALA A 141 24.11 12.22 15.49
N LEU A 142 23.50 11.49 14.55
CA LEU A 142 24.21 10.62 13.60
C LEU A 142 24.38 11.30 12.22
N ASN A 143 24.51 12.62 12.19
CA ASN A 143 24.64 13.41 10.96
C ASN A 143 23.50 13.18 9.96
N GLY A 144 22.27 12.98 10.44
CA GLY A 144 21.09 12.78 9.58
C GLY A 144 21.04 11.41 8.90
N LEU A 145 21.72 10.40 9.45
CA LEU A 145 21.51 9.01 9.04
C LEU A 145 20.08 8.58 9.42
N ASP A 146 19.42 7.94 8.46
CA ASP A 146 18.18 7.22 8.69
C ASP A 146 18.54 5.81 9.16
N THR A 147 17.96 5.40 10.29
CA THR A 147 18.16 4.08 10.91
C THR A 147 16.97 3.15 10.69
N SER A 148 15.77 3.71 10.51
CA SER A 148 14.52 2.94 10.45
C SER A 148 13.39 3.80 9.94
N THR A 149 12.53 3.22 9.13
CA THR A 149 11.32 3.87 8.64
C THR A 149 10.12 3.60 9.56
N ARG A 150 8.98 4.23 9.30
CA ARG A 150 7.73 4.05 10.03
C ARG A 150 6.63 3.53 9.14
N SER A 151 5.63 2.97 9.80
CA SER A 151 4.35 2.64 9.21
C SER A 151 3.27 3.47 9.92
N LYS A 152 2.40 4.10 9.14
CA LYS A 152 1.31 4.95 9.60
C LYS A 152 -0.01 4.37 9.10
N VAL A 153 -0.97 4.19 10.00
CA VAL A 153 -2.36 3.91 9.62
C VAL A 153 -2.95 5.17 9.00
N ILE A 154 -3.40 5.07 7.75
CA ILE A 154 -4.14 6.12 7.07
C ILE A 154 -5.61 5.75 7.09
N TRP A 155 -6.44 6.76 7.31
CA TRP A 155 -7.89 6.67 7.14
C TRP A 155 -8.37 7.79 6.25
N GLN A 156 -9.36 7.51 5.40
CA GLN A 156 -10.05 8.51 4.58
C GLN A 156 -11.54 8.19 4.57
N VAL A 157 -12.38 9.20 4.77
CA VAL A 157 -13.83 9.11 4.55
C VAL A 157 -14.09 9.45 3.08
N LYS A 158 -14.60 8.47 2.33
CA LYS A 158 -14.91 8.56 0.90
C LYS A 158 -16.39 8.35 0.66
N THR A 159 -16.85 8.69 -0.55
CA THR A 159 -18.22 8.42 -0.99
C THR A 159 -18.23 7.55 -2.25
N LYS A 160 -19.19 6.64 -2.33
CA LYS A 160 -19.49 5.85 -3.52
C LYS A 160 -20.93 6.10 -3.94
N GLU A 161 -21.12 6.59 -5.17
CA GLU A 161 -22.45 6.78 -5.74
C GLU A 161 -23.16 5.42 -5.88
N LEU A 162 -24.43 5.37 -5.47
CA LEU A 162 -25.29 4.21 -5.65
C LEU A 162 -26.20 4.47 -6.85
N THR A 163 -26.11 3.60 -7.86
CA THR A 163 -26.96 3.68 -9.05
C THR A 163 -28.41 3.33 -8.72
N ASN A 164 -29.32 3.74 -9.60
CA ASN A 164 -30.76 3.59 -9.35
C ASN A 164 -31.15 2.10 -9.17
N GLY A 165 -31.73 1.77 -8.02
CA GLY A 165 -32.08 0.41 -7.63
C GLY A 165 -31.02 -0.32 -6.79
N GLN A 166 -29.80 0.20 -6.67
CA GLN A 166 -28.82 -0.32 -5.72
C GLN A 166 -29.20 0.09 -4.29
N THR A 167 -29.08 -0.87 -3.40
CA THR A 167 -29.21 -0.71 -1.95
C THR A 167 -27.86 -0.41 -1.32
N TRP A 168 -27.87 -0.05 -0.04
CA TRP A 168 -26.66 0.10 0.74
C TRP A 168 -25.85 -1.20 0.84
N LEU A 169 -26.52 -2.36 0.83
CA LEU A 169 -25.88 -3.69 0.85
C LEU A 169 -25.09 -3.96 -0.43
N ASP A 170 -25.60 -3.48 -1.57
CA ASP A 170 -24.89 -3.60 -2.85
C ASP A 170 -23.62 -2.75 -2.83
N GLY A 171 -23.71 -1.53 -2.28
CA GLY A 171 -22.54 -0.67 -2.05
C GLY A 171 -21.50 -1.33 -1.14
N VAL A 172 -21.92 -1.92 -0.01
CA VAL A 172 -21.03 -2.64 0.91
C VAL A 172 -20.41 -3.88 0.25
N SER A 173 -21.18 -4.62 -0.55
CA SER A 173 -20.66 -5.78 -1.30
C SER A 173 -19.61 -5.36 -2.32
N ALA A 174 -19.85 -4.28 -3.05
CA ALA A 174 -18.87 -3.73 -3.99
C ALA A 174 -17.58 -3.25 -3.28
N LEU A 175 -17.66 -2.69 -2.08
CA LEU A 175 -16.47 -2.35 -1.29
C LEU A 175 -15.70 -3.61 -0.84
N LYS A 176 -16.39 -4.71 -0.53
CA LYS A 176 -15.72 -5.99 -0.21
C LYS A 176 -14.94 -6.54 -1.40
N GLU A 177 -15.48 -6.41 -2.61
CA GLU A 177 -14.77 -6.81 -3.84
C GLU A 177 -13.53 -5.94 -4.08
N GLU A 178 -13.62 -4.62 -3.87
CA GLU A 178 -12.48 -3.68 -3.96
C GLU A 178 -11.40 -3.92 -2.90
N ARG A 179 -11.73 -4.58 -1.79
CA ARG A 179 -10.76 -4.91 -0.72
C ARG A 179 -9.82 -6.04 -1.14
N VAL A 180 -10.28 -6.94 -2.01
CA VAL A 180 -9.48 -8.10 -2.40
C VAL A 180 -8.32 -7.63 -3.28
N LEU A 181 -7.09 -7.97 -2.89
CA LEU A 181 -5.92 -7.77 -3.76
C LEU A 181 -6.16 -8.43 -5.12
N SER A 182 -5.59 -7.86 -6.18
CA SER A 182 -5.84 -8.40 -7.51
C SER A 182 -5.42 -9.87 -7.60
N GLU A 183 -6.17 -10.67 -8.35
CA GLU A 183 -5.93 -12.12 -8.47
C GLU A 183 -4.74 -12.46 -9.37
N VAL A 184 -4.07 -11.43 -9.90
CA VAL A 184 -2.80 -11.58 -10.60
C VAL A 184 -1.82 -12.32 -9.70
N CYS A 185 -1.14 -13.30 -10.29
CA CYS A 185 -0.06 -13.99 -9.62
C CYS A 185 1.24 -13.76 -10.39
N LEU A 186 2.35 -13.76 -9.67
CA LEU A 186 3.68 -13.76 -10.25
C LEU A 186 4.39 -15.02 -9.80
N ARG A 187 5.28 -15.56 -10.63
CA ARG A 187 6.33 -16.46 -10.18
C ARG A 187 7.68 -15.92 -10.62
N ALA A 188 8.70 -16.12 -9.80
CA ALA A 188 10.05 -15.70 -10.08
C ALA A 188 11.00 -16.89 -10.05
N GLY A 189 11.99 -16.87 -10.91
CA GLY A 189 13.02 -17.89 -10.96
C GLY A 189 14.31 -17.35 -11.53
N VAL A 190 15.35 -18.18 -11.50
CA VAL A 190 16.53 -17.99 -12.32
C VAL A 190 16.42 -18.92 -13.52
N HIS A 191 16.94 -18.49 -14.66
CA HIS A 191 16.85 -19.25 -15.91
C HIS A 191 17.31 -20.71 -15.71
N PRO A 192 16.44 -21.72 -15.90
CA PRO A 192 16.80 -23.12 -15.74
C PRO A 192 17.66 -23.59 -16.93
N VAL A 193 18.73 -24.34 -16.66
CA VAL A 193 19.49 -25.02 -17.71
C VAL A 193 18.85 -26.39 -17.97
N GLU A 194 18.69 -26.76 -19.24
CA GLU A 194 18.41 -28.15 -19.64
C GLU A 194 19.47 -29.07 -19.01
N ALA A 195 19.06 -29.94 -18.09
CA ALA A 195 19.97 -30.80 -17.36
C ALA A 195 20.73 -31.74 -18.32
N LYS A 196 22.00 -31.45 -18.58
CA LYS A 196 22.95 -32.45 -19.07
C LYS A 196 23.56 -33.19 -17.89
N SER A 197 23.72 -34.50 -18.08
CA SER A 197 23.91 -35.56 -17.08
C SER A 197 25.25 -35.60 -16.35
N ASP A 198 25.96 -34.48 -16.16
CA ASP A 198 27.24 -34.48 -15.45
C ASP A 198 27.12 -33.76 -14.11
N ALA A 199 26.74 -34.53 -13.10
CA ALA A 199 26.69 -34.16 -11.70
C ALA A 199 28.10 -33.95 -11.14
N CYS A 200 28.76 -32.84 -11.49
CA CYS A 200 29.87 -32.23 -10.74
C CYS A 200 30.29 -30.82 -11.22
N CYS A 201 29.62 -30.23 -12.23
CA CYS A 201 29.91 -28.87 -12.68
C CYS A 201 28.62 -28.04 -12.66
N GLN A 202 28.43 -27.18 -11.66
CA GLN A 202 27.43 -26.11 -11.77
C GLN A 202 27.85 -25.20 -12.94
N HIS A 203 27.06 -25.16 -14.01
CA HIS A 203 27.34 -24.30 -15.16
C HIS A 203 27.25 -22.83 -14.73
N PRO A 204 28.20 -21.95 -15.10
CA PRO A 204 28.19 -20.53 -14.75
C PRO A 204 26.96 -19.74 -15.28
N ASP A 205 26.09 -20.38 -16.08
CA ASP A 205 24.96 -19.73 -16.73
C ASP A 205 23.60 -19.84 -15.99
N ALA A 206 23.47 -20.72 -15.00
CA ALA A 206 22.19 -21.12 -14.38
C ALA A 206 21.88 -20.44 -13.03
N SER A 207 22.32 -19.20 -12.83
CA SER A 207 22.30 -18.58 -11.50
C SER A 207 22.08 -17.08 -11.55
N TYR A 208 21.64 -16.53 -10.42
CA TYR A 208 21.71 -15.12 -10.12
C TYR A 208 23.17 -14.65 -10.19
N ARG A 209 23.45 -13.68 -11.07
CA ARG A 209 24.80 -13.19 -11.37
C ARG A 209 25.10 -11.83 -10.74
N GLY A 210 24.22 -11.34 -9.87
CA GLY A 210 24.43 -10.06 -9.18
C GLY A 210 25.57 -10.17 -8.17
N ALA A 211 26.35 -9.10 -8.09
CA ALA A 211 27.51 -9.03 -7.19
C ALA A 211 27.11 -8.99 -5.70
N GLU A 212 25.84 -8.67 -5.40
CA GLU A 212 25.36 -8.42 -4.04
C GLU A 212 24.00 -9.07 -3.81
N ASN A 213 23.67 -9.30 -2.55
CA ASN A 213 22.31 -9.67 -2.18
C ASN A 213 21.38 -8.48 -2.43
N GLN A 214 20.19 -8.77 -2.97
CA GLN A 214 19.24 -7.75 -3.39
C GLN A 214 17.81 -8.13 -2.99
N LEU A 215 16.94 -7.14 -2.86
CA LEU A 215 15.51 -7.33 -2.63
C LEU A 215 14.73 -6.69 -3.78
N TYR A 216 14.57 -7.46 -4.86
CA TYR A 216 13.87 -6.97 -6.04
C TYR A 216 12.40 -6.74 -5.72
N ARG A 217 11.85 -5.63 -6.22
CA ARG A 217 10.43 -5.30 -6.20
C ARG A 217 9.91 -5.28 -7.62
N ILE A 218 8.87 -6.06 -7.89
CA ILE A 218 8.07 -5.97 -9.12
C ILE A 218 6.75 -5.29 -8.72
N GLU A 219 6.39 -4.17 -9.33
CA GLU A 219 5.19 -3.39 -8.99
C GLU A 219 4.35 -3.12 -10.25
N ILE A 220 3.05 -3.38 -10.18
CA ILE A 220 2.10 -2.98 -11.23
C ILE A 220 2.08 -1.46 -11.32
N HIS A 221 2.39 -0.93 -12.50
CA HIS A 221 2.45 0.50 -12.74
C HIS A 221 1.12 1.02 -13.29
N ASN A 222 0.70 0.49 -14.44
CA ASN A 222 -0.59 0.79 -15.04
C ASN A 222 -1.40 -0.52 -15.12
N PRO A 223 -2.60 -0.58 -14.53
CA PRO A 223 -3.44 -1.78 -14.57
C PRO A 223 -4.00 -2.09 -15.96
N GLY A 224 -3.77 -1.20 -16.93
CA GLY A 224 -4.29 -1.33 -18.29
C GLY A 224 -5.78 -1.06 -18.38
N ASN A 225 -6.28 -1.01 -19.61
CA ASN A 225 -7.70 -0.92 -19.92
C ASN A 225 -7.95 -1.61 -21.27
N SER A 226 -9.15 -1.46 -21.85
CA SER A 226 -9.48 -2.05 -23.15
C SER A 226 -8.50 -1.66 -24.27
N ASP A 227 -7.85 -0.51 -24.15
CA ASP A 227 -7.00 0.08 -25.18
C ASP A 227 -5.50 0.01 -24.85
N HIS A 228 -5.14 -0.36 -23.60
CA HIS A 228 -3.76 -0.35 -23.11
C HIS A 228 -3.44 -1.64 -22.36
N THR A 229 -2.38 -2.32 -22.78
CA THR A 229 -1.84 -3.48 -22.07
C THR A 229 -1.38 -3.08 -20.67
N PRO A 230 -1.67 -3.88 -19.63
CA PRO A 230 -1.15 -3.60 -18.29
C PRO A 230 0.37 -3.60 -18.29
N THR A 231 0.95 -2.77 -17.43
CA THR A 231 2.40 -2.57 -17.33
C THR A 231 2.88 -2.70 -15.90
N PHE A 232 4.17 -2.99 -15.75
CA PHE A 232 4.84 -3.04 -14.47
C PHE A 232 6.14 -2.21 -14.50
N LYS A 233 6.63 -1.90 -13.32
CA LYS A 233 7.95 -1.31 -13.06
C LYS A 233 8.68 -2.16 -12.04
N TRP A 234 9.99 -2.04 -11.98
CA TRP A 234 10.76 -2.82 -11.02
C TRP A 234 11.98 -2.08 -10.50
N SER A 235 12.41 -2.48 -9.31
CA SER A 235 13.61 -1.97 -8.66
C SER A 235 14.39 -3.12 -8.03
N ARG A 236 15.73 -3.04 -8.04
CA ARG A 236 16.60 -4.03 -7.37
C ARG A 236 16.65 -3.84 -5.85
N ASP A 237 16.47 -2.61 -5.38
CA ASP A 237 16.60 -2.22 -3.96
C ASP A 237 15.21 -1.95 -3.32
N ASN A 238 14.16 -2.69 -3.69
CA ASN A 238 12.78 -2.48 -3.23
C ASN A 238 12.24 -1.04 -3.42
N GLY A 239 12.77 -0.32 -4.41
CA GLY A 239 12.45 1.07 -4.66
C GLY A 239 12.93 2.01 -3.55
N ALA A 240 13.94 1.65 -2.76
CA ALA A 240 14.47 2.45 -1.66
C ALA A 240 15.15 3.75 -2.11
N VAL A 241 15.73 3.77 -3.31
CA VAL A 241 16.49 4.91 -3.82
C VAL A 241 15.54 6.03 -4.28
N ALA A 242 15.52 7.11 -3.51
CA ALA A 242 14.69 8.28 -3.71
C ALA A 242 15.40 9.57 -3.28
N PHE A 243 15.03 10.69 -3.92
CA PHE A 243 15.68 11.98 -3.74
C PHE A 243 14.62 13.07 -3.51
N PRO A 244 14.69 13.83 -2.40
CA PRO A 244 13.82 14.99 -2.18
C PRO A 244 13.98 16.03 -3.28
N VAL A 245 12.86 16.56 -3.74
CA VAL A 245 12.80 17.61 -4.75
C VAL A 245 12.70 18.96 -4.05
N THR A 246 13.49 19.94 -4.49
CA THR A 246 13.45 21.32 -3.97
C THR A 246 12.86 22.31 -4.96
N ALA A 247 12.83 21.99 -6.24
CA ALA A 247 12.15 22.79 -7.26
C ALA A 247 11.83 21.94 -8.50
N ILE A 248 10.77 22.32 -9.22
CA ILE A 248 10.37 21.70 -10.49
C ILE A 248 10.10 22.82 -11.50
N THR A 249 10.73 22.72 -12.68
CA THR A 249 10.47 23.61 -13.82
C THR A 249 10.17 22.76 -15.06
N ALA A 250 8.96 22.86 -15.59
CA ALA A 250 8.56 22.16 -16.81
C ALA A 250 8.76 23.03 -18.07
N ASP A 251 9.32 22.45 -19.12
CA ASP A 251 9.37 23.03 -20.47
C ASP A 251 8.39 22.28 -21.37
N ALA A 252 7.22 22.89 -21.60
CA ALA A 252 6.18 22.30 -22.43
C ALA A 252 6.55 22.18 -23.91
N VAL A 253 7.47 23.02 -24.39
CA VAL A 253 7.90 23.03 -25.80
C VAL A 253 8.91 21.91 -26.04
N ALA A 254 9.91 21.80 -25.17
CA ALA A 254 10.91 20.74 -25.22
C ALA A 254 10.37 19.38 -24.74
N LYS A 255 9.22 19.37 -24.04
CA LYS A 255 8.67 18.20 -23.33
C LYS A 255 9.68 17.61 -22.35
N THR A 256 10.32 18.47 -21.59
CA THR A 256 11.27 18.11 -20.55
C THR A 256 10.90 18.76 -19.24
N MET A 257 11.42 18.20 -18.16
CA MET A 257 11.22 18.72 -16.81
C MET A 257 12.56 18.79 -16.10
N THR A 258 12.89 19.96 -15.57
CA THR A 258 14.10 20.20 -14.79
C THR A 258 13.72 20.12 -13.31
N VAL A 259 14.40 19.26 -12.58
CA VAL A 259 14.15 18.98 -11.17
C VAL A 259 15.41 19.30 -10.37
N GLU A 260 15.29 20.14 -9.36
CA GLU A 260 16.37 20.39 -8.39
C GLU A 260 16.19 19.46 -7.19
N LEU A 261 17.30 18.89 -6.72
CA LEU A 261 17.30 17.90 -5.64
C LEU A 261 18.08 18.39 -4.43
N GLU A 262 17.64 17.99 -3.25
CA GLU A 262 18.36 18.27 -2.00
C GLU A 262 19.74 17.58 -1.99
N ASN A 263 19.81 16.36 -2.51
CA ASN A 263 21.03 15.58 -2.65
C ASN A 263 20.97 14.64 -3.87
N LEU A 264 22.13 14.11 -4.29
CA LEU A 264 22.26 13.18 -5.42
C LEU A 264 22.65 11.75 -4.96
N GLY A 265 22.33 11.40 -3.72
CA GLY A 265 22.71 10.12 -3.13
C GLY A 265 24.05 10.16 -2.41
N ARG A 266 24.37 9.06 -1.74
CA ARG A 266 25.56 8.95 -0.87
C ARG A 266 26.73 8.28 -1.56
N ASP A 267 26.45 7.37 -2.47
CA ASP A 267 27.44 6.55 -3.16
C ASP A 267 27.01 6.23 -4.60
N ALA A 268 27.89 5.56 -5.35
CA ALA A 268 27.66 5.21 -6.75
C ALA A 268 26.47 4.26 -6.98
N LYS A 269 25.95 3.59 -5.94
CA LYS A 269 24.83 2.64 -6.05
C LYS A 269 23.50 3.28 -5.72
N SER A 270 23.52 4.26 -4.83
CA SER A 270 22.38 5.06 -4.37
C SER A 270 22.23 6.38 -5.12
N THR A 271 22.96 6.58 -6.22
CA THR A 271 22.88 7.77 -7.07
C THR A 271 22.05 7.55 -8.34
N LEU A 272 21.84 8.61 -9.11
CA LEU A 272 21.19 8.58 -10.42
C LEU A 272 22.24 8.56 -11.53
N SER A 273 21.93 7.86 -12.61
CA SER A 273 22.69 7.83 -13.85
C SER A 273 21.84 8.30 -15.02
N VAL A 274 22.50 8.82 -16.06
CA VAL A 274 21.82 9.13 -17.33
C VAL A 274 21.20 7.85 -17.89
N ASN A 275 19.97 7.97 -18.39
CA ASN A 275 19.09 6.89 -18.84
C ASN A 275 18.38 6.09 -17.75
N ASP A 276 18.61 6.37 -16.46
CA ASP A 276 17.79 5.78 -15.40
C ASP A 276 16.34 6.22 -15.54
N TRP A 277 15.42 5.34 -15.17
CA TRP A 277 14.00 5.66 -15.10
C TRP A 277 13.66 6.14 -13.70
N VAL A 278 12.89 7.22 -13.62
CA VAL A 278 12.43 7.78 -12.37
C VAL A 278 10.93 8.06 -12.41
N GLU A 279 10.32 8.03 -11.24
CA GLU A 279 8.94 8.47 -11.04
C GLU A 279 8.95 9.66 -10.09
N LEU A 280 8.39 10.78 -10.53
CA LEU A 280 8.15 11.93 -9.65
C LEU A 280 6.86 11.67 -8.89
N VAL A 281 6.94 11.67 -7.55
CA VAL A 281 5.82 11.38 -6.65
C VAL A 281 5.78 12.40 -5.51
N ASP A 282 4.61 12.60 -4.94
CA ASP A 282 4.36 13.41 -3.74
C ASP A 282 3.35 12.71 -2.83
N ASP A 283 3.01 13.33 -1.70
CA ASP A 283 2.03 12.81 -0.76
C ASP A 283 0.67 12.57 -1.41
N ASP A 284 0.24 13.48 -2.29
CA ASP A 284 -1.09 13.46 -2.88
C ASP A 284 -1.24 12.24 -3.81
N CYS A 285 -0.27 12.00 -4.69
CA CYS A 285 -0.33 10.85 -5.59
C CYS A 285 -0.23 9.51 -4.83
N VAL A 286 0.54 9.46 -3.74
CA VAL A 286 0.66 8.26 -2.88
C VAL A 286 -0.65 7.98 -2.15
N LEU A 287 -1.28 9.01 -1.57
CA LEU A 287 -2.54 8.90 -0.84
C LEU A 287 -3.74 8.62 -1.76
N ARG A 288 -3.64 8.97 -3.05
CA ARG A 288 -4.62 8.62 -4.09
C ARG A 288 -4.36 7.31 -4.80
N GLN A 289 -3.16 6.76 -4.68
CA GLN A 289 -2.70 5.60 -5.47
C GLN A 289 -2.78 5.84 -6.98
N THR A 290 -2.54 7.08 -7.40
CA THR A 290 -2.46 7.42 -8.81
C THR A 290 -1.08 7.07 -9.35
N ASN A 291 -1.03 6.49 -10.55
CA ASN A 291 0.21 6.28 -11.27
C ASN A 291 0.61 7.57 -11.99
N ASN A 292 1.86 8.01 -11.78
CA ASN A 292 2.46 9.10 -12.55
C ASN A 292 3.31 8.53 -13.67
N LEU A 293 3.42 9.24 -14.80
CA LEU A 293 4.31 8.81 -15.88
C LEU A 293 5.75 8.67 -15.39
N LEU A 294 6.42 7.62 -15.86
CA LEU A 294 7.84 7.44 -15.68
C LEU A 294 8.60 8.37 -16.64
N CYS A 295 9.60 9.03 -16.10
CA CYS A 295 10.48 9.91 -16.85
C CYS A 295 11.88 9.30 -16.91
N GLN A 296 12.58 9.51 -18.02
CA GLN A 296 13.97 9.06 -18.13
C GLN A 296 14.93 10.22 -17.83
N VAL A 297 16.00 9.94 -17.09
CA VAL A 297 17.05 10.92 -16.82
C VAL A 297 17.81 11.26 -18.09
N TYR A 298 17.66 12.49 -18.57
CA TYR A 298 18.34 13.02 -19.76
C TYR A 298 19.74 13.53 -19.44
N SER A 299 19.89 14.30 -18.36
CA SER A 299 21.18 14.83 -17.93
C SER A 299 21.19 15.17 -16.44
N ILE A 300 22.37 15.15 -15.82
CA ILE A 300 22.58 15.46 -14.40
C ILE A 300 23.68 16.51 -14.29
N ASP A 301 23.41 17.59 -13.57
CA ASP A 301 24.39 18.57 -13.14
C ASP A 301 24.68 18.38 -11.64
N ASN A 302 25.88 17.88 -11.34
CA ASN A 302 26.32 17.61 -9.98
C ASN A 302 26.61 18.87 -9.17
N MET A 303 26.95 19.99 -9.82
CA MET A 303 27.28 21.25 -9.14
C MET A 303 26.02 21.95 -8.65
N THR A 304 24.96 21.93 -9.46
CA THR A 304 23.67 22.55 -9.11
C THR A 304 22.66 21.56 -8.52
N ARG A 305 22.99 20.26 -8.48
CA ARG A 305 22.08 19.15 -8.09
C ARG A 305 20.79 19.17 -8.89
N THR A 306 20.95 19.36 -10.19
CA THR A 306 19.83 19.46 -11.12
C THR A 306 19.77 18.24 -12.03
N VAL A 307 18.57 17.71 -12.21
CA VAL A 307 18.32 16.58 -13.11
C VAL A 307 17.30 17.02 -14.16
N VAL A 308 17.66 16.85 -15.42
CA VAL A 308 16.73 17.05 -16.54
C VAL A 308 16.12 15.71 -16.90
N LEU A 309 14.80 15.67 -16.93
CA LEU A 309 13.99 14.49 -17.20
C LEU A 309 13.29 14.62 -18.56
N THR A 310 13.11 13.49 -19.23
CA THR A 310 12.27 13.39 -20.43
C THR A 310 10.80 13.31 -20.05
N GLY A 311 9.93 13.97 -20.82
CA GLY A 311 8.51 14.03 -20.53
C GLY A 311 8.15 15.07 -19.46
N ILE A 312 6.85 15.11 -19.13
CA ILE A 312 6.29 16.03 -18.14
C ILE A 312 5.40 15.20 -17.21
N SER A 313 5.70 15.25 -15.92
CA SER A 313 4.85 14.68 -14.86
C SER A 313 3.81 15.72 -14.43
N PRO A 314 2.59 15.30 -14.02
CA PRO A 314 1.59 16.21 -13.49
C PRO A 314 1.91 16.79 -12.10
N VAL A 315 2.93 16.25 -11.41
CA VAL A 315 3.30 16.71 -10.06
C VAL A 315 3.86 18.13 -10.11
N ILE A 316 3.29 19.00 -9.26
CA ILE A 316 3.71 20.40 -9.08
C ILE A 316 4.45 20.51 -7.76
N TYR A 317 5.50 21.31 -7.72
CA TYR A 317 6.28 21.50 -6.50
C TYR A 317 5.45 22.22 -5.42
N HIS A 318 5.16 21.49 -4.35
CA HIS A 318 4.63 22.01 -3.10
C HIS A 318 5.44 21.44 -1.94
N PRO A 319 6.16 22.26 -1.15
CA PRO A 319 7.06 21.76 -0.11
C PRO A 319 6.35 20.89 0.93
N ASP A 320 5.12 21.27 1.31
CA ASP A 320 4.32 20.55 2.31
C ASP A 320 3.77 19.20 1.81
N LYS A 321 4.02 18.83 0.55
CA LYS A 321 3.60 17.57 -0.08
C LYS A 321 4.76 16.61 -0.31
N HIS A 322 5.96 16.97 0.15
CA HIS A 322 7.16 16.12 0.10
C HIS A 322 7.44 15.52 -1.30
N PRO A 323 7.51 16.34 -2.37
CA PRO A 323 7.80 15.83 -3.70
C PRO A 323 9.20 15.19 -3.73
N LEU A 324 9.31 14.04 -4.38
CA LEU A 324 10.54 13.28 -4.53
C LEU A 324 10.57 12.57 -5.87
N ILE A 325 11.78 12.32 -6.40
CA ILE A 325 11.95 11.39 -7.51
C ILE A 325 12.44 10.05 -6.98
N ARG A 326 11.83 8.96 -7.46
CA ARG A 326 12.18 7.59 -7.09
C ARG A 326 12.75 6.83 -8.27
N ARG A 327 13.90 6.17 -8.08
CA ARG A 327 14.58 5.43 -9.14
C ARG A 327 13.93 4.06 -9.37
N TRP A 328 13.82 3.67 -10.64
CA TRP A 328 13.39 2.37 -11.12
C TRP A 328 14.44 1.81 -12.09
N ASP A 329 14.64 0.49 -12.04
CA ASP A 329 15.83 -0.17 -12.60
C ASP A 329 15.60 -0.81 -13.98
N GLN A 330 14.38 -0.67 -14.50
CA GLN A 330 13.95 -1.13 -15.81
C GLN A 330 14.83 -0.63 -16.97
N LYS A 331 15.13 -1.53 -17.90
CA LYS A 331 16.00 -1.29 -19.07
C LYS A 331 15.46 -2.05 -20.28
N GLY A 332 15.80 -1.57 -21.47
CA GLY A 332 15.45 -2.22 -22.74
C GLY A 332 14.61 -1.35 -23.66
N ALA A 333 14.45 -1.81 -24.91
CA ALA A 333 13.72 -1.07 -25.95
C ALA A 333 12.19 -1.06 -25.73
N ASP A 334 11.66 -2.03 -24.98
CA ASP A 334 10.23 -2.15 -24.68
C ASP A 334 9.79 -1.27 -23.49
N VAL A 335 10.71 -0.51 -22.88
CA VAL A 335 10.42 0.37 -21.73
C VAL A 335 9.97 1.74 -22.21
N ASN A 336 8.84 2.23 -21.69
CA ASN A 336 8.32 3.55 -21.99
C ASN A 336 7.80 4.26 -20.73
N ALA A 337 7.17 5.42 -20.91
CA ALA A 337 6.65 6.24 -19.80
C ALA A 337 5.53 5.56 -18.99
N ASP A 338 4.84 4.57 -19.57
CA ASP A 338 3.87 3.73 -18.88
C ASP A 338 4.54 2.49 -18.25
N GLY A 339 5.85 2.32 -18.33
CA GLY A 339 6.57 1.17 -17.76
C GLY A 339 6.85 0.06 -18.77
N VAL A 340 6.90 -1.17 -18.27
CA VAL A 340 7.19 -2.39 -19.05
C VAL A 340 5.90 -3.16 -19.27
N ALA A 341 5.54 -3.45 -20.53
CA ALA A 341 4.33 -4.20 -20.83
C ALA A 341 4.35 -5.62 -20.25
N ILE A 342 3.27 -6.02 -19.59
CA ILE A 342 3.09 -7.38 -19.09
C ILE A 342 2.77 -8.31 -20.27
N LYS A 343 3.53 -9.41 -20.38
CA LYS A 343 3.30 -10.50 -21.33
C LYS A 343 2.87 -11.72 -20.52
N SER A 344 1.68 -12.25 -20.79
CA SER A 344 1.12 -13.42 -20.08
C SER A 344 0.33 -14.29 -21.06
N PRO A 345 0.66 -15.59 -21.24
CA PRO A 345 1.77 -16.30 -20.60
C PRO A 345 3.14 -15.90 -21.18
N GLY A 346 4.23 -16.23 -20.48
CA GLY A 346 5.59 -16.03 -20.96
C GLY A 346 6.55 -15.47 -19.91
N TRP A 347 7.73 -16.08 -19.81
CA TRP A 347 8.82 -15.58 -18.98
C TRP A 347 9.38 -14.27 -19.55
N LEU A 348 9.57 -13.30 -18.66
CA LEU A 348 10.17 -12.00 -18.93
C LEU A 348 11.49 -11.90 -18.17
N PRO A 349 12.62 -11.67 -18.88
CA PRO A 349 13.88 -11.41 -18.22
C PRO A 349 13.87 -10.02 -17.58
N ILE A 350 14.40 -9.94 -16.36
CA ILE A 350 14.55 -8.68 -15.62
C ILE A 350 16.01 -8.23 -15.71
N GLU A 351 16.87 -8.81 -14.87
CA GLU A 351 18.32 -8.65 -14.93
C GLU A 351 19.03 -9.77 -14.18
N ALA A 352 20.35 -9.87 -14.38
CA ALA A 352 21.22 -10.77 -13.61
C ALA A 352 20.78 -12.25 -13.57
N GLY A 353 20.08 -12.72 -14.61
CA GLY A 353 19.57 -14.09 -14.73
C GLY A 353 18.21 -14.34 -14.05
N ILE A 354 17.60 -13.31 -13.46
CA ILE A 354 16.24 -13.38 -12.88
C ILE A 354 15.22 -13.22 -14.00
N GLU A 355 14.24 -14.11 -14.00
CA GLU A 355 13.08 -14.08 -14.88
C GLU A 355 11.80 -14.12 -14.03
N ILE A 356 10.75 -13.47 -14.53
CA ILE A 356 9.43 -13.48 -13.91
C ILE A 356 8.39 -13.91 -14.92
N GLU A 357 7.29 -14.48 -14.45
CA GLU A 357 6.12 -14.73 -15.27
C GLU A 357 4.86 -14.32 -14.51
N PHE A 358 3.99 -13.59 -15.22
CA PHE A 358 2.68 -13.21 -14.73
C PHE A 358 1.64 -14.25 -15.14
N LYS A 359 0.69 -14.49 -14.24
CA LYS A 359 -0.57 -15.17 -14.51
C LYS A 359 -1.69 -14.18 -14.17
N LEU A 360 -2.34 -13.65 -15.19
CA LEU A 360 -3.48 -12.75 -15.01
C LEU A 360 -4.71 -13.54 -14.52
N GLY A 361 -5.47 -12.95 -13.59
CA GLY A 361 -6.74 -13.46 -13.10
C GLY A 361 -7.93 -12.87 -13.86
N GLU A 362 -9.15 -13.08 -13.34
CA GLU A 362 -10.38 -12.49 -13.90
C GLU A 362 -10.64 -11.08 -13.35
N THR A 363 -10.08 -10.76 -12.18
CA THR A 363 -10.19 -9.44 -11.56
C THR A 363 -9.27 -8.40 -12.23
N PRO A 364 -9.68 -7.12 -12.29
CA PRO A 364 -8.81 -6.04 -12.74
C PRO A 364 -7.52 -5.96 -11.93
N LEU A 365 -6.41 -5.63 -12.58
CA LEU A 365 -5.17 -5.31 -11.88
C LEU A 365 -5.32 -4.02 -11.09
N ARG A 366 -4.51 -3.86 -10.05
CA ARG A 366 -4.46 -2.66 -9.23
C ARG A 366 -3.08 -2.02 -9.27
N THR A 367 -3.04 -0.71 -9.49
CA THR A 367 -1.81 0.09 -9.36
C THR A 367 -1.17 -0.13 -8.00
N GLY A 368 0.13 -0.38 -7.97
CA GLY A 368 0.89 -0.51 -6.73
C GLY A 368 0.91 -1.92 -6.14
N ASP A 369 0.14 -2.88 -6.67
CA ASP A 369 0.29 -4.30 -6.32
C ASP A 369 1.72 -4.76 -6.65
N TYR A 370 2.34 -5.49 -5.72
CA TYR A 370 3.76 -5.80 -5.83
C TYR A 370 4.17 -7.14 -5.22
N TRP A 371 5.34 -7.59 -5.64
CA TRP A 371 6.04 -8.77 -5.13
C TRP A 371 7.46 -8.41 -4.74
N LEU A 372 8.01 -9.15 -3.78
CA LEU A 372 9.41 -9.04 -3.36
C LEU A 372 10.14 -10.35 -3.68
N ILE A 373 11.32 -10.24 -4.29
CA ILE A 373 12.14 -11.37 -4.71
C ILE A 373 13.53 -11.18 -4.08
N PRO A 374 13.81 -11.81 -2.93
CA PRO A 374 15.14 -11.78 -2.35
C PRO A 374 16.10 -12.60 -3.22
N ALA A 375 17.12 -11.96 -3.77
CA ALA A 375 18.18 -12.61 -4.55
C ALA A 375 19.45 -12.74 -3.71
N ARG A 376 20.13 -13.89 -3.82
CA ARG A 376 21.32 -14.21 -3.02
C ARG A 376 22.50 -14.59 -3.89
N THR A 377 23.59 -13.84 -3.78
CA THR A 377 24.82 -14.10 -4.53
C THR A 377 25.47 -15.42 -4.10
N SER A 378 25.45 -15.73 -2.80
CA SER A 378 26.11 -16.93 -2.26
C SER A 378 25.51 -18.24 -2.76
N THR A 379 24.20 -18.27 -3.00
CA THR A 379 23.51 -19.45 -3.56
C THR A 379 23.34 -19.36 -5.08
N GLY A 380 23.46 -18.15 -5.65
CA GLY A 380 23.14 -17.91 -7.05
C GLY A 380 21.66 -18.14 -7.35
N GLN A 381 20.77 -17.97 -6.37
CA GLN A 381 19.33 -18.28 -6.49
C GLN A 381 18.48 -17.13 -5.93
N VAL A 382 17.20 -17.17 -6.26
CA VAL A 382 16.16 -16.35 -5.61
C VAL A 382 15.46 -17.15 -4.51
N GLU A 383 15.16 -16.52 -3.38
CA GLU A 383 14.35 -17.09 -2.31
C GLU A 383 12.87 -16.98 -2.70
N TRP A 384 12.38 -17.92 -3.52
CA TRP A 384 10.99 -17.94 -3.99
C TRP A 384 10.27 -19.24 -3.59
N PRO A 385 8.98 -19.20 -3.19
CA PRO A 385 8.21 -20.40 -2.89
C PRO A 385 8.12 -21.34 -4.10
N SER A 386 8.17 -22.64 -3.85
CA SER A 386 8.07 -23.67 -4.89
C SER A 386 6.86 -24.56 -4.70
N GLN A 387 6.38 -25.15 -5.79
CA GLN A 387 5.27 -26.09 -5.83
C GLN A 387 5.61 -27.28 -6.74
N ARG A 388 4.82 -28.35 -6.70
CA ARG A 388 4.93 -29.44 -7.68
C ARG A 388 3.97 -29.18 -8.84
N ASP A 389 4.46 -29.34 -10.07
CA ASP A 389 3.59 -29.37 -11.25
C ASP A 389 2.89 -30.73 -11.42
N ASN A 390 2.06 -30.85 -12.47
CA ASN A 390 1.32 -32.08 -12.77
C ASN A 390 2.22 -33.28 -13.06
N ASP A 391 3.47 -33.04 -13.46
CA ASP A 391 4.49 -34.06 -13.75
C ASP A 391 5.35 -34.38 -12.51
N GLY A 392 5.09 -33.72 -11.38
CA GLY A 392 5.79 -33.90 -10.11
C GLY A 392 7.09 -33.11 -9.97
N ASN A 393 7.46 -32.29 -10.96
CA ASN A 393 8.65 -31.45 -10.92
C ASN A 393 8.46 -30.28 -9.95
N ILE A 394 9.54 -29.89 -9.27
CA ILE A 394 9.53 -28.71 -8.40
C ILE A 394 9.71 -27.47 -9.28
N VAL A 395 8.70 -26.61 -9.31
CA VAL A 395 8.67 -25.36 -10.09
C VAL A 395 8.38 -24.18 -9.19
N PRO A 396 8.79 -22.95 -9.55
CA PRO A 396 8.38 -21.74 -8.84
C PRO A 396 6.86 -21.62 -8.76
N ALA A 397 6.34 -21.37 -7.56
CA ALA A 397 4.91 -21.21 -7.31
C ALA A 397 4.41 -19.84 -7.78
N PHE A 398 3.16 -19.80 -8.23
CA PHE A 398 2.47 -18.55 -8.51
C PHE A 398 1.96 -17.94 -7.19
N MET A 399 2.49 -16.76 -6.84
CA MET A 399 2.18 -16.04 -5.61
C MET A 399 1.33 -14.82 -5.92
N ARG A 400 0.31 -14.55 -5.08
CA ARG A 400 -0.46 -13.30 -5.09
C ARG A 400 0.42 -12.12 -4.66
N PRO A 401 0.08 -10.87 -5.04
CA PRO A 401 0.81 -9.70 -4.58
C PRO A 401 0.73 -9.57 -3.06
N ILE A 402 1.75 -9.00 -2.45
CA ILE A 402 1.77 -8.61 -1.03
C ILE A 402 1.40 -7.12 -0.86
N GLY A 403 0.55 -6.63 -1.76
CA GLY A 403 0.16 -5.23 -1.94
C GLY A 403 -0.37 -4.56 -0.68
N VAL A 404 -0.69 -3.27 -0.79
CA VAL A 404 -1.32 -2.55 0.33
C VAL A 404 -2.77 -3.02 0.46
N GLU A 405 -3.11 -3.65 1.58
CA GLU A 405 -4.47 -4.07 1.88
C GLU A 405 -5.31 -2.89 2.38
N HIS A 406 -6.45 -2.66 1.73
CA HIS A 406 -7.44 -1.67 2.12
C HIS A 406 -8.58 -2.33 2.86
N ARG A 407 -9.03 -1.70 3.94
CA ARG A 407 -10.13 -2.16 4.77
C ARG A 407 -11.21 -1.11 4.76
N TYR A 408 -12.46 -1.53 4.62
CA TYR A 408 -13.58 -0.61 4.47
C TYR A 408 -14.63 -0.81 5.56
N ALA A 409 -15.22 0.30 6.02
CA ALA A 409 -16.40 0.27 6.89
C ALA A 409 -17.47 1.26 6.43
N PRO A 410 -18.75 0.84 6.24
CA PRO A 410 -19.82 1.76 5.95
C PRO A 410 -20.11 2.67 7.16
N LEU A 411 -20.37 3.96 6.90
CA LEU A 411 -20.64 4.96 7.93
C LEU A 411 -22.07 5.51 7.86
N ALA A 412 -22.52 5.91 6.66
CA ALA A 412 -23.85 6.49 6.46
C ALA A 412 -24.32 6.39 5.01
N ILE A 413 -25.61 6.63 4.76
CA ILE A 413 -26.12 7.04 3.44
C ILE A 413 -26.49 8.51 3.47
N ILE A 414 -26.07 9.22 2.42
CA ILE A 414 -26.51 10.58 2.14
C ILE A 414 -27.28 10.65 0.84
N MET A 415 -28.13 11.66 0.73
CA MET A 415 -28.80 12.06 -0.50
C MET A 415 -28.35 13.48 -0.84
N VAL A 416 -27.87 13.67 -2.06
CA VAL A 416 -27.51 14.98 -2.59
C VAL A 416 -28.61 15.38 -3.58
N SER A 417 -29.24 16.51 -3.30
CA SER A 417 -30.28 17.08 -4.17
C SER A 417 -29.69 17.69 -5.44
N ALA A 418 -30.55 17.95 -6.44
CA ALA A 418 -30.15 18.63 -7.68
C ALA A 418 -29.57 20.05 -7.45
N SER A 419 -29.88 20.69 -6.32
CA SER A 419 -29.32 21.99 -5.94
C SER A 419 -28.00 21.88 -5.15
N GLY A 420 -27.47 20.67 -4.95
CA GLY A 420 -26.22 20.42 -4.20
C GLY A 420 -26.40 20.35 -2.68
N ASN A 421 -27.62 20.46 -2.16
CA ASN A 421 -27.86 20.26 -0.73
C ASN A 421 -27.77 18.78 -0.39
N VAL A 422 -27.02 18.47 0.65
CA VAL A 422 -26.80 17.15 1.21
C VAL A 422 -27.73 16.95 2.41
N ASP A 423 -28.38 15.80 2.48
CA ASP A 423 -29.17 15.37 3.63
C ASP A 423 -28.83 13.91 3.97
N LEU A 424 -28.94 13.54 5.25
CA LEU A 424 -28.88 12.11 5.63
C LEU A 424 -30.14 11.42 5.12
N SER A 425 -30.00 10.21 4.56
CA SER A 425 -31.16 9.47 4.05
C SER A 425 -32.14 9.16 5.18
N THR A 426 -33.40 9.55 4.99
CA THR A 426 -34.46 9.37 5.97
C THR A 426 -34.73 7.89 6.25
N GLY A 427 -34.68 7.49 7.52
CA GLY A 427 -34.98 6.11 7.94
C GLY A 427 -33.80 5.13 7.80
N VAL A 428 -32.64 5.58 7.30
CA VAL A 428 -31.42 4.76 7.26
C VAL A 428 -30.56 5.11 8.48
N PRO A 429 -30.19 4.12 9.33
CA PRO A 429 -29.45 4.37 10.55
C PRO A 429 -28.00 4.78 10.29
N ASP A 430 -27.40 5.39 11.32
CA ASP A 430 -25.94 5.43 11.52
C ASP A 430 -25.41 4.00 11.44
N PHE A 431 -24.58 3.70 10.43
CA PHE A 431 -24.08 2.33 10.20
C PHE A 431 -22.94 1.95 11.13
N ARG A 432 -22.45 2.88 11.95
CA ARG A 432 -21.37 2.61 12.87
C ARG A 432 -21.84 1.63 13.94
N CYS A 433 -21.11 0.54 14.08
CA CYS A 433 -21.29 -0.37 15.20
C CYS A 433 -20.54 0.19 16.43
N SER A 434 -21.00 -0.16 17.63
CA SER A 434 -20.30 0.18 18.86
C SER A 434 -20.17 -1.03 19.78
N PHE A 435 -19.10 -1.05 20.56
CA PHE A 435 -18.86 -2.08 21.57
C PHE A 435 -18.70 -1.46 22.95
N LYS A 436 -19.14 -2.19 23.98
CA LYS A 436 -18.90 -1.87 25.38
C LYS A 436 -17.60 -2.54 25.84
N PRO A 437 -16.83 -1.89 26.73
CA PRO A 437 -15.80 -2.60 27.51
C PRO A 437 -16.35 -3.88 28.13
N LEU A 438 -15.56 -4.97 28.11
CA LEU A 438 -15.94 -6.30 28.61
C LEU A 438 -16.42 -6.31 30.07
N ALA A 439 -16.04 -5.30 30.86
CA ALA A 439 -16.58 -5.05 32.19
C ALA A 439 -17.05 -3.59 32.32
N TYR A 440 -18.32 -3.34 32.04
CA TYR A 440 -19.00 -2.11 32.44
C TYR A 440 -19.56 -2.29 33.86
N GLY A 441 -18.68 -2.34 34.85
CA GLY A 441 -19.05 -2.83 36.18
C GLY A 441 -18.15 -2.41 37.34
N CYS A 442 -17.61 -1.20 37.36
CA CYS A 442 -17.29 -0.56 38.65
C CYS A 442 -18.54 0.18 39.16
N GLN A 443 -19.63 -0.57 39.40
CA GLN A 443 -20.60 -0.09 40.36
C GLN A 443 -19.99 -0.28 41.74
N TYR A 444 -19.61 0.81 42.40
CA TYR A 444 -19.56 0.86 43.86
C TYR A 444 -20.99 0.62 44.36
N SER A 445 -21.42 -0.65 44.39
CA SER A 445 -22.68 -1.05 45.01
C SER A 445 -22.37 -1.64 46.38
N TYR A 446 -22.33 -0.76 47.37
CA TYR A 446 -22.65 -1.13 48.75
C TYR A 446 -24.12 -1.57 48.73
N TYR A 447 -24.35 -2.88 48.60
CA TYR A 447 -25.61 -3.61 48.37
C TYR A 447 -25.75 -4.22 46.97
N GLY A 448 -25.76 -5.55 46.93
CA GLY A 448 -25.50 -6.36 45.75
C GLY A 448 -26.53 -6.24 44.62
N ARG A 449 -26.00 -6.27 43.40
CA ARG A 449 -26.67 -6.84 42.23
C ARG A 449 -25.65 -7.64 41.42
N LEU A 450 -26.06 -8.84 41.02
CA LEU A 450 -25.32 -9.73 40.13
C LEU A 450 -25.21 -9.05 38.74
N GLY A 451 -23.98 -8.79 38.30
CA GLY A 451 -23.72 -8.34 36.94
C GLY A 451 -24.10 -9.41 35.93
N GLN A 452 -24.76 -9.02 34.84
CA GLN A 452 -24.85 -9.87 33.65
C GLN A 452 -23.44 -10.02 33.08
N GLY A 453 -22.90 -11.22 33.20
CA GLY A 453 -21.64 -11.61 32.59
C GLY A 453 -21.75 -11.70 31.07
N ILE A 454 -20.58 -11.73 30.44
CA ILE A 454 -20.32 -11.78 29.01
C ILE A 454 -20.99 -13.03 28.37
N GLY A 455 -21.57 -12.88 27.18
CA GLY A 455 -21.71 -13.99 26.22
C GLY A 455 -23.06 -14.70 26.05
N THR A 456 -24.19 -14.24 26.61
CA THR A 456 -25.49 -14.94 26.43
C THR A 456 -26.33 -14.47 25.23
N GLY A 457 -25.78 -13.61 24.35
CA GLY A 457 -26.47 -13.11 23.14
C GLY A 457 -25.79 -13.48 21.81
N LEU A 458 -24.76 -14.33 21.84
CA LEU A 458 -24.02 -14.80 20.66
C LEU A 458 -24.17 -16.32 20.49
N LEU A 459 -25.42 -16.79 20.50
CA LEU A 459 -25.82 -18.02 19.83
C LEU A 459 -26.92 -17.61 18.85
N CYS A 460 -26.81 -18.08 17.61
CA CYS A 460 -27.64 -17.74 16.45
C CYS A 460 -29.14 -17.61 16.78
N PRO A 461 -29.91 -16.75 16.09
CA PRO A 461 -31.32 -17.05 15.93
C PRO A 461 -31.42 -18.37 15.15
N GLU A 462 -32.03 -19.38 15.77
CA GLU A 462 -32.53 -20.55 15.07
C GLU A 462 -33.47 -20.09 13.95
N GLU A 463 -33.39 -20.76 12.81
CA GLU A 463 -34.33 -20.60 11.70
C GLU A 463 -35.75 -20.97 12.18
N GLU A 464 -36.70 -20.04 12.03
CA GLU A 464 -38.11 -20.34 11.74
C GLU A 464 -38.61 -19.48 10.58
#